data_AF-A0ABD6CGY0-F1
#
_entry.id   AF-A0ABD6CGY0-F1
#
_cell.length_a   1.000
_cell.length_b   1.000
_cell.length_c   1.000
_cell.angle_alpha   90.00
_cell.angle_beta   90.00
_cell.angle_gamma   90.00
#
_symmetry.space_group_name_H-M   'P 1'
#
loop_
_entity.id
_entity.type
_entity.pdbx_description
1 polymer ?
#
loop_
_entity_poly.entity_id
_entity_poly.type
_entity_poly.pdbx_seq_one_letter_code
_entity_poly.pdbx_strand_id
1 'polypeptide(L)' 'MSTDSIPKLIVDEKVELAVSLLGIFAVCAATYHVGKTGNWEPLSAASIGLALVVLFLTSES' A
#
# COMPACT_ATOMS: atom_id res chain seq x y z
N MET A 1 2.11 -15.92 -29.25
CA MET A 1 1.35 -14.82 -28.61
C MET A 1 1.12 -15.25 -27.17
N SER A 2 2.05 -14.88 -26.30
CA SER A 2 1.91 -15.08 -24.86
C SER A 2 0.88 -14.08 -24.39
N THR A 3 -0.27 -14.56 -23.96
CA THR A 3 -1.26 -13.73 -23.29
C THR A 3 -0.66 -13.46 -21.92
N ASP A 4 -0.04 -12.28 -21.75
CA ASP A 4 0.36 -11.73 -20.45
C ASP A 4 -0.88 -11.69 -19.57
N SER A 5 -1.08 -12.80 -18.88
CA SER A 5 -2.10 -12.95 -17.88
C SER A 5 -1.50 -12.33 -16.64
N ILE A 6 -1.43 -10.99 -16.64
CA ILE A 6 -1.45 -10.21 -15.40
C ILE A 6 -2.53 -10.92 -14.58
N PRO A 7 -2.21 -11.51 -13.42
CA PRO A 7 -3.25 -12.11 -12.60
C PRO A 7 -4.16 -10.95 -12.28
N LYS A 8 -5.28 -10.86 -12.99
CA LYS A 8 -6.36 -9.94 -12.73
C LYS A 8 -6.89 -10.43 -11.41
N LEU A 9 -6.24 -9.98 -10.33
CA LEU A 9 -6.67 -10.21 -8.98
C LEU A 9 -8.11 -9.72 -9.00
N ILE A 10 -9.06 -10.66 -9.00
CA ILE A 10 -10.49 -10.37 -8.98
C ILE A 10 -10.74 -9.86 -7.55
N VAL A 11 -10.26 -8.65 -7.29
CA VAL A 11 -10.54 -7.92 -6.08
C VAL A 11 -11.97 -7.46 -6.28
N ASP A 12 -12.89 -8.11 -5.56
CA ASP A 12 -14.27 -7.65 -5.49
C ASP A 12 -14.27 -6.16 -5.11
N GLU A 13 -15.15 -5.35 -5.68
CA GLU A 13 -15.18 -3.89 -5.47
C GLU A 13 -15.14 -3.50 -3.98
N LYS A 14 -15.74 -4.34 -3.12
CA LYS A 14 -15.69 -4.18 -1.66
C LYS A 14 -14.29 -4.34 -1.07
N VAL A 15 -13.48 -5.25 -1.59
CA VAL A 15 -12.11 -5.50 -1.14
C VAL A 15 -11.19 -4.36 -1.58
N GLU A 16 -11.40 -3.81 -2.79
CA GLU A 16 -10.66 -2.64 -3.27
C GLU A 16 -10.96 -1.41 -2.39
N LEU A 17 -12.23 -1.21 -2.06
CA LEU A 17 -12.65 -0.12 -1.18
C LEU A 17 -12.12 -0.30 0.25
N ALA A 18 -12.12 -1.53 0.78
CA ALA A 18 -11.59 -1.84 2.10
C ALA A 18 -10.07 -1.66 2.18
N VAL A 19 -9.30 -2.09 1.18
CA VAL A 19 -7.83 -1.92 1.18
C VAL A 19 -7.45 -0.45 1.02
N SER A 20 -8.21 0.31 0.23
CA SER A 20 -8.00 1.74 0.06
C SER A 20 -8.27 2.50 1.36
N LEU A 21 -9.37 2.18 2.05
CA LEU A 21 -9.69 2.76 3.36
C LEU A 21 -8.63 2.41 4.42
N LEU A 22 -8.16 1.17 4.43
CA LEU A 22 -7.12 0.70 5.34
C LEU A 22 -5.79 1.42 5.09
N GLY A 23 -5.43 1.64 3.83
CA GLY A 23 -4.24 2.41 3.44
C GLY A 23 -4.30 3.86 3.95
N ILE A 24 -5.44 4.53 3.78
CA ILE A 24 -5.64 5.89 4.28
C ILE A 24 -5.51 5.92 5.81
N PHE A 25 -6.13 4.97 6.52
CA PHE A 25 -6.03 4.88 7.98
C PHE A 25 -4.59 4.65 8.44
N ALA A 26 -3.83 3.79 7.77
CA ALA A 26 -2.43 3.52 8.08
C ALA A 26 -1.56 4.77 7.93
N VAL A 27 -1.76 5.55 6.86
CA VAL A 27 -1.04 6.81 6.63
C VAL A 27 -1.40 7.86 7.68
N CYS A 28 -2.68 8.00 8.00
CA CYS A 28 -3.14 8.92 9.06
C CYS A 28 -2.55 8.55 10.43
N ALA A 29 -2.54 7.26 10.78
CA ALA A 29 -1.98 6.77 12.04
C ALA A 29 -0.47 7.01 12.11
N ALA A 30 0.27 6.70 11.04
CA ALA A 30 1.71 6.95 10.96
C ALA A 30 2.04 8.45 11.09
N THR A 31 1.28 9.30 10.39
CA THR A 31 1.47 10.76 10.44
C THR A 31 1.13 11.33 11.82
N TYR A 32 0.05 10.86 12.46
CA TYR A 32 -0.29 11.25 13.83
C TYR A 32 0.79 10.83 14.83
N HIS A 33 1.33 9.62 14.68
CA HIS A 33 2.44 9.14 15.52
C HIS A 33 3.68 10.02 15.36
N VAL A 34 4.05 10.38 14.14
CA VAL A 34 5.18 11.28 13.84
C VAL A 34 4.94 12.65 14.47
N GLY A 35 3.75 13.22 14.29
CA GLY A 35 3.40 14.52 14.86
C GLY A 35 3.41 14.54 16.39
N LYS A 36 3.09 13.41 17.04
CA LYS A 36 3.04 13.30 18.51
C LYS A 36 4.40 12.95 19.15
N THR A 37 5.20 12.12 18.49
CA THR A 37 6.47 11.62 19.04
C THR A 37 7.70 12.33 18.48
N GLY A 38 7.55 13.10 17.41
CA GLY A 38 8.68 13.65 16.64
C GLY A 38 9.51 12.57 15.93
N ASN A 39 9.12 11.30 16.05
CA ASN A 39 9.85 10.19 15.47
C ASN A 39 9.44 10.00 14.01
N TRP A 40 10.41 10.06 13.10
CA TRP A 40 10.22 9.93 11.64
C TRP A 40 10.20 8.48 11.15
N GLU A 41 10.67 7.53 11.96
CA GLU A 41 10.71 6.10 11.63
C GLU A 41 9.35 5.51 11.16
N PRO A 42 8.19 5.81 11.79
CA PRO A 42 6.90 5.27 11.34
C PRO A 42 6.47 5.79 9.96
N LEU A 43 6.80 7.05 9.62
CA LEU A 43 6.51 7.59 8.30
C LEU A 43 7.37 6.90 7.23
N SER A 44 8.67 6.76 7.52
CA SER A 44 9.63 6.13 6.62
C SER A 44 9.27 4.66 6.37
N ALA A 45 8.90 3.92 7.42
CA ALA A 45 8.45 2.53 7.29
C ALA A 45 7.18 2.41 6.43
N ALA A 46 6.20 3.31 6.61
CA ALA A 46 5.00 3.33 5.77
C ALA A 46 5.32 3.64 4.30
N SER A 47 6.21 4.59 4.03
CA SER A 47 6.65 4.92 2.66
C SER A 47 7.43 3.77 1.99
N ILE A 48 8.33 3.12 2.72
CA ILE A 48 9.10 1.96 2.22
C ILE A 48 8.15 0.78 1.96
N GLY A 49 7.22 0.51 2.89
CA GLY A 49 6.20 -0.53 2.72
C GLY A 49 5.34 -0.29 1.48
N LEU A 50 4.90 0.95 1.26
CA LEU A 50 4.14 1.32 0.07
C LEU A 50 4.97 1.15 -1.22
N ALA A 51 6.23 1.58 -1.21
CA ALA A 51 7.13 1.43 -2.36
C ALA A 51 7.37 -0.06 -2.71
N LEU A 52 7.53 -0.92 -1.70
CA LEU A 52 7.68 -2.37 -1.91
C LEU A 52 6.40 -3.00 -2.49
N VAL A 53 5.22 -2.59 -2.04
CA VAL A 53 3.94 -3.04 -2.60
C VAL A 53 3.81 -2.63 -4.07
N VAL A 54 4.15 -1.38 -4.40
CA VAL A 54 4.13 -0.89 -5.79
C VAL A 54 5.13 -1.65 -6.66
N LEU A 55 6.34 -1.90 -6.16
CA LEU A 55 7.35 -2.69 -6.86
C LEU A 55 6.86 -4.12 -7.09
N PHE A 56 6.26 -4.78 -6.09
CA PHE A 56 5.70 -6.12 -6.26
C PHE A 56 4.55 -6.17 -7.26
N LEU A 57 3.70 -5.15 -7.30
CA LEU A 57 2.59 -5.06 -8.25
C LEU A 57 3.05 -4.72 -9.68
N THR A 58 4.12 -3.94 -9.81
CA THR A 58 4.68 -3.51 -11.11
C THR A 58 5.71 -4.49 -11.65
N SER A 59 6.24 -5.38 -10.81
CA SER A 59 7.12 -6.46 -11.23
C SER A 59 6.31 -7.51 -11.99
N GLU A 60 6.07 -7.22 -13.27
CA GLU A 60 5.58 -8.16 -14.26
C GLU A 60 6.45 -9.44 -14.22
N SER A 61 5.81 -10.61 -14.17
CA SER A 61 6.46 -11.93 -14.21
C SER A 61 6.11 -12.63 -15.51
#